data_AF-A0A2E4DEZ4-F1
#
_entry.id   AF-A0A2E4DEZ4-F1
#
_cell.length_a   1.000
_cell.length_b   1.000
_cell.length_c   1.000
_cell.angle_alpha   90.00
_cell.angle_beta   90.00
_cell.angle_gamma   90.00
#
_symmetry.space_group_name_H-M   'P 1'
#
loop_
_entity.id
_entity.type
_entity.pdbx_description
1 polymer ?
#
loop_
_entity_poly.entity_id
_entity_poly.type
_entity_poly.pdbx_seq_one_letter_code
_entity_poly.pdbx_strand_id
1 'polypeptide(L)'
;MFQISVLIMSFYFAFISCNRTVEAPVSSVTDENNIELSNSPNCQYEHLSVSMRSPTTINQTVDLINELPKPLTLPCFIKSLARPLKVNLTLSRLSAQPAVGNDSPRVFIFNDNLILAITTSGEASNLLELSQMYTDRNSLKSELKFPILHNINYQTGYDRINLGNKTTCSDCHSNEKIDDSIFENGAYTSTALKPESTMPLSTFIQEFYKCQLMVNTDRRCDLIMSLLNNSDLEEVDFPENTPKWIDTIAF
;
A
#
# COMPACT_ATOMS: atom_id res chain seq x y z
N MET A 1 -33.20 18.92 51.55
CA MET A 1 -32.44 19.59 50.47
C MET A 1 -31.23 18.70 50.20
N PHE A 2 -31.37 17.69 49.34
CA PHE A 2 -30.29 16.74 49.03
C PHE A 2 -29.70 17.10 47.67
N GLN A 3 -28.43 17.49 47.67
CA GLN A 3 -27.65 17.85 46.50
C GLN A 3 -27.14 16.55 45.86
N ILE A 4 -27.61 16.23 44.64
CA ILE A 4 -27.09 15.15 43.82
C ILE A 4 -26.01 15.77 42.92
N SER A 5 -24.75 15.47 43.20
CA SER A 5 -23.63 15.82 42.34
C SER A 5 -23.58 14.86 41.15
N VAL A 6 -23.91 15.36 39.96
CA VAL A 6 -23.75 14.64 38.69
C VAL A 6 -22.27 14.69 38.31
N LEU A 7 -21.60 13.53 38.39
CA LEU A 7 -20.24 13.35 37.91
C LEU A 7 -20.30 13.11 36.39
N ILE A 8 -19.99 14.13 35.58
CA ILE A 8 -19.85 14.00 34.13
C ILE A 8 -18.47 13.39 33.87
N MET A 9 -18.44 12.10 33.56
CA MET A 9 -17.23 11.38 33.17
C MET A 9 -16.97 11.63 31.68
N SER A 10 -16.14 12.63 31.38
CA SER A 10 -15.68 12.91 30.02
C SER A 10 -14.75 11.79 29.54
N PHE A 11 -15.26 10.93 28.67
CA PHE A 11 -14.43 9.97 27.92
C PHE A 11 -13.59 10.75 26.90
N TYR A 12 -12.29 10.92 27.21
CA TYR A 12 -11.28 11.29 26.21
C TYR A 12 -11.08 10.09 25.28
N PHE A 13 -11.61 10.18 24.05
CA PHE A 13 -11.15 9.33 22.96
C PHE A 13 -9.72 9.76 22.59
N ALA A 14 -8.73 9.04 23.10
CA ALA A 14 -7.39 9.10 22.56
C ALA A 14 -7.45 8.48 21.14
N PHE A 15 -7.30 9.31 20.12
CA PHE A 15 -7.05 8.82 18.76
C PHE A 15 -5.69 8.12 18.77
N ILE A 16 -5.70 6.79 18.85
CA ILE A 16 -4.51 5.95 18.65
C ILE A 16 -4.19 6.03 17.16
N SER A 17 -3.41 7.03 16.76
CA SER A 17 -2.74 7.06 15.47
C SER A 17 -1.46 6.24 15.59
N CYS A 18 -1.20 5.33 14.65
CA CYS A 18 0.06 4.57 14.54
C CYS A 18 1.22 5.45 14.05
N ASN A 19 1.33 6.69 14.56
CA ASN A 19 2.46 7.56 14.28
C ASN A 19 3.61 7.18 15.21
N ARG A 20 4.53 6.35 14.72
CA ARG A 20 5.89 6.32 15.26
C ARG A 20 6.82 6.98 14.24
N THR A 21 7.21 8.21 14.54
CA THR A 21 8.34 8.87 13.89
C THR A 21 9.59 8.07 14.24
N VAL A 22 10.16 7.39 13.24
CA VAL A 22 11.51 6.85 13.33
C VAL A 22 12.45 8.03 13.15
N GLU A 23 12.95 8.60 14.25
CA GLU A 23 14.12 9.48 14.17
C GLU A 23 15.33 8.62 13.80
N ALA A 24 15.72 8.66 12.53
CA ALA A 24 16.99 8.12 12.08
C ALA A 24 18.14 8.98 12.63
N PRO A 25 19.26 8.38 13.07
CA PRO A 25 20.42 9.16 13.49
C PRO A 25 20.99 9.91 12.29
N VAL A 26 21.19 11.22 12.47
CA VAL A 26 21.83 12.12 11.51
C VAL A 26 23.29 11.70 11.35
N SER A 27 23.59 10.97 10.29
CA SER A 27 24.94 10.86 9.74
C SER A 27 24.99 11.64 8.43
N SER A 28 25.79 12.70 8.45
CA SER A 28 26.12 13.52 7.28
C SER A 28 26.89 12.67 6.27
N VAL A 29 26.21 12.23 5.21
CA VAL A 29 26.85 11.68 4.02
C VAL A 29 26.26 12.41 2.80
N THR A 30 27.19 13.04 2.09
CA THR A 30 27.16 13.78 0.84
C THR A 30 26.00 13.48 -0.13
N ASP A 31 25.44 14.57 -0.66
CA ASP A 31 24.41 14.66 -1.70
C ASP A 31 24.64 13.76 -2.92
N GLU A 32 23.87 12.67 -3.03
CA GLU A 32 23.62 11.93 -4.28
C GLU A 32 22.20 12.20 -4.83
N ASN A 33 21.53 13.25 -4.36
CA ASN A 33 20.12 13.55 -4.67
C ASN A 33 19.90 14.43 -5.91
N ASN A 34 20.58 14.15 -7.02
CA ASN A 34 20.27 14.78 -8.32
C ASN A 34 20.38 13.79 -9.49
N ILE A 35 19.85 12.58 -9.32
CA ILE A 35 19.44 11.80 -10.49
C ILE A 35 18.14 12.44 -10.98
N GLU A 36 18.25 13.20 -12.06
CA GLU A 36 17.13 13.73 -12.85
C GLU A 36 16.08 12.63 -13.08
N LEU A 37 15.01 12.66 -12.29
CA LEU A 37 13.81 11.83 -12.43
C LEU A 37 12.91 12.33 -13.59
N SER A 38 13.46 13.11 -14.52
CA SER A 38 12.74 13.76 -15.63
C SER A 38 12.69 12.91 -16.91
N ASN A 39 13.49 11.84 -16.98
CA ASN A 39 13.50 10.92 -18.11
C ASN A 39 13.36 9.47 -17.63
N SER A 40 12.26 9.15 -16.93
CA SER A 40 11.89 7.75 -16.80
C SER A 40 11.71 7.21 -18.22
N PRO A 41 12.48 6.19 -18.67
CA PRO A 41 12.25 5.57 -19.96
C PRO A 41 10.77 5.18 -20.00
N ASN A 42 10.10 5.59 -21.09
CA ASN A 42 8.69 5.33 -21.36
C ASN A 42 8.34 3.94 -20.81
N CYS A 43 7.37 3.80 -19.89
CA CYS A 43 7.13 2.52 -19.20
C CYS A 43 6.83 1.41 -20.23
N GLN A 44 7.83 0.64 -20.67
CA GLN A 44 7.67 -0.37 -21.73
C GLN A 44 7.22 -1.68 -21.10
N TYR A 45 5.96 -2.04 -21.31
CA TYR A 45 5.36 -3.27 -20.78
C TYR A 45 4.47 -3.98 -21.80
N GLU A 46 4.28 -3.41 -22.99
CA GLU A 46 3.36 -3.90 -24.03
C GLU A 46 3.79 -5.26 -24.60
N HIS A 47 5.07 -5.58 -24.50
CA HIS A 47 5.61 -6.88 -24.92
C HIS A 47 5.30 -8.01 -23.91
N LEU A 48 4.92 -7.67 -22.67
CA LEU A 48 4.62 -8.65 -21.64
C LEU A 48 3.20 -9.19 -21.80
N SER A 49 3.07 -10.51 -21.61
CA SER A 49 1.78 -11.19 -21.65
C SER A 49 0.82 -10.67 -20.57
N VAL A 50 -0.49 -10.85 -20.79
CA VAL A 50 -1.51 -10.51 -19.78
C VAL A 50 -1.25 -11.27 -18.49
N SER A 51 -0.89 -12.56 -18.55
CA SER A 51 -0.59 -13.37 -17.36
C SER A 51 0.59 -12.82 -16.56
N MET A 52 1.65 -12.32 -17.22
CA MET A 52 2.78 -11.68 -16.54
C MET A 52 2.35 -10.39 -15.82
N ARG A 53 1.43 -9.65 -16.44
CA ARG A 53 0.91 -8.37 -15.93
C ARG A 53 -0.25 -8.55 -14.93
N SER A 54 -0.59 -9.80 -14.57
CA SER A 54 -1.63 -10.16 -13.59
C SER A 54 -1.04 -11.03 -12.48
N PRO A 55 -0.08 -10.53 -11.67
CA PRO A 55 0.53 -11.31 -10.60
C PRO A 55 -0.46 -11.63 -9.46
N THR A 56 -0.67 -12.91 -9.14
CA THR A 56 -1.54 -13.38 -8.05
C THR A 56 -0.77 -13.79 -6.81
N THR A 57 0.57 -13.67 -6.83
CA THR A 57 1.45 -13.92 -5.69
C THR A 57 2.51 -12.83 -5.54
N ILE A 58 3.12 -12.75 -4.36
CA ILE A 58 4.25 -11.83 -4.11
C ILE A 58 5.43 -12.17 -5.04
N ASN A 59 5.72 -13.46 -5.26
CA ASN A 59 6.81 -13.88 -6.15
C ASN A 59 6.54 -13.47 -7.61
N GLN A 60 5.30 -13.64 -8.10
CA GLN A 60 4.94 -13.16 -9.45
C GLN A 60 5.00 -11.64 -9.57
N THR A 61 4.75 -10.90 -8.48
CA THR A 61 4.99 -9.45 -8.46
C THR A 61 6.48 -9.14 -8.65
N VAL A 62 7.36 -9.88 -7.99
CA VAL A 62 8.81 -9.75 -8.16
C VAL A 62 9.25 -10.16 -9.57
N ASP A 63 8.67 -11.21 -10.15
CA ASP A 63 8.94 -11.61 -11.53
C ASP A 63 8.56 -10.47 -12.49
N LEU A 64 7.36 -9.89 -12.37
CA LEU A 64 6.93 -8.74 -13.16
C LEU A 64 7.87 -7.55 -12.98
N ILE A 65 8.24 -7.25 -11.73
CA ILE A 65 9.21 -6.18 -11.44
C ILE A 65 10.51 -6.41 -12.17
N ASN A 66 11.06 -7.62 -12.17
CA ASN A 66 12.34 -7.94 -12.79
C ASN A 66 12.30 -7.87 -14.33
N GLU A 67 11.16 -8.16 -14.96
CA GLU A 67 10.98 -8.03 -16.41
C GLU A 67 10.79 -6.58 -16.90
N LEU A 68 10.36 -5.66 -16.01
CA LEU A 68 10.15 -4.27 -16.40
C LEU A 68 11.46 -3.47 -16.51
N PRO A 69 11.55 -2.45 -17.38
CA PRO A 69 12.72 -1.58 -17.49
C PRO A 69 13.13 -0.94 -16.16
N LYS A 70 14.43 -0.75 -15.97
CA LYS A 70 15.02 -0.07 -14.79
C LYS A 70 15.55 1.32 -15.18
N PRO A 71 15.51 2.32 -14.28
CA PRO A 71 14.90 2.28 -12.95
C PRO A 71 13.37 2.16 -13.03
N LEU A 72 12.79 1.24 -12.26
CA LEU A 72 11.35 1.04 -12.25
C LEU A 72 10.73 1.95 -11.21
N THR A 73 9.81 2.83 -11.63
CA THR A 73 9.02 3.69 -10.74
C THR A 73 7.70 3.03 -10.36
N LEU A 74 7.13 3.43 -9.20
CA LEU A 74 5.83 2.90 -8.77
C LEU A 74 4.70 3.22 -9.79
N PRO A 75 4.59 4.45 -10.34
CA PRO A 75 3.66 4.72 -11.44
C PRO A 75 3.83 3.78 -12.63
N CYS A 76 5.07 3.52 -13.10
CA CYS A 76 5.29 2.58 -14.20
C CYS A 76 4.87 1.15 -13.86
N PHE A 77 5.15 0.68 -12.65
CA PHE A 77 4.69 -0.63 -12.20
C PHE A 77 3.17 -0.74 -12.21
N ILE A 78 2.45 0.23 -11.63
CA ILE A 78 0.98 0.25 -11.63
C ILE A 78 0.41 0.34 -13.05
N LYS A 79 1.04 1.15 -13.92
CA LYS A 79 0.63 1.26 -15.32
C LYS A 79 0.77 -0.07 -16.08
N SER A 80 1.79 -0.88 -15.73
CA SER A 80 2.06 -2.17 -16.37
C SER A 80 1.02 -3.24 -16.06
N LEU A 81 0.32 -3.16 -14.93
CA LEU A 81 -0.68 -4.15 -14.53
C LEU A 81 -1.80 -4.29 -15.58
N ALA A 82 -2.26 -5.52 -15.78
CA ALA A 82 -3.35 -5.83 -16.70
C ALA A 82 -4.65 -5.14 -16.26
N ARG A 83 -5.49 -4.81 -17.23
CA ARG A 83 -6.76 -4.11 -17.03
C ARG A 83 -7.95 -5.06 -17.25
N PRO A 84 -9.11 -4.82 -16.59
CA PRO A 84 -9.37 -3.76 -15.62
C PRO A 84 -8.66 -3.99 -14.28
N LEU A 85 -8.32 -2.91 -13.56
CA LEU A 85 -7.88 -3.02 -12.17
C LEU A 85 -9.10 -3.03 -11.26
N LYS A 86 -9.21 -4.08 -10.45
CA LYS A 86 -10.20 -4.15 -9.37
C LYS A 86 -9.68 -3.38 -8.19
N VAL A 87 -10.39 -2.33 -7.76
CA VAL A 87 -9.90 -1.39 -6.75
C VAL A 87 -10.89 -1.20 -5.61
N ASN A 88 -10.35 -0.94 -4.42
CA ASN A 88 -11.08 -0.40 -3.28
C ASN A 88 -10.30 0.81 -2.74
N LEU A 89 -10.97 1.95 -2.65
CA LEU A 89 -10.35 3.20 -2.23
C LEU A 89 -10.77 3.49 -0.79
N THR A 90 -9.82 3.92 0.05
CA THR A 90 -10.13 4.23 1.45
C THR A 90 -9.57 5.57 1.91
N LEU A 91 -10.29 6.16 2.85
CA LEU A 91 -9.90 7.35 3.62
C LEU A 91 -9.41 7.01 5.02
N SER A 92 -9.26 5.73 5.34
CA SER A 92 -8.86 5.30 6.67
C SER A 92 -7.48 5.85 7.03
N ARG A 93 -7.40 6.45 8.22
CA ARG A 93 -6.15 6.89 8.85
C ARG A 93 -5.57 5.85 9.81
N LEU A 94 -6.32 4.77 10.08
CA LEU A 94 -5.88 3.66 10.93
C LEU A 94 -5.11 2.67 10.07
N SER A 95 -3.88 3.03 9.73
CA SER A 95 -2.96 2.23 8.93
C SER A 95 -1.52 2.73 9.09
N ALA A 96 -0.54 1.86 8.85
CA ALA A 96 0.86 2.24 8.66
C ALA A 96 1.04 3.20 7.47
N GLN A 97 0.07 3.25 6.56
CA GLN A 97 0.01 4.16 5.41
C GLN A 97 -1.34 4.91 5.40
N PRO A 98 -1.51 5.92 6.28
CA PRO A 98 -2.78 6.62 6.43
C PRO A 98 -3.11 7.46 5.20
N ALA A 99 -4.40 7.61 4.88
CA ALA A 99 -4.84 8.62 3.91
C ALA A 99 -4.53 10.02 4.45
N VAL A 100 -3.73 10.80 3.71
CA VAL A 100 -3.32 12.16 4.11
C VAL A 100 -4.46 13.17 3.96
N GLY A 101 -5.49 12.83 3.17
CA GLY A 101 -6.66 13.67 2.93
C GLY A 101 -7.63 13.02 1.94
N ASN A 102 -8.75 13.68 1.68
CA ASN A 102 -9.73 13.21 0.68
C ASN A 102 -9.20 13.26 -0.76
N ASP A 103 -8.14 14.00 -0.98
CA ASP A 103 -7.41 14.14 -2.24
C ASP A 103 -6.31 13.08 -2.41
N SER A 104 -6.06 12.26 -1.38
CA SER A 104 -5.01 11.23 -1.38
C SER A 104 -5.46 9.94 -0.68
N PRO A 105 -6.43 9.22 -1.27
CA PRO A 105 -6.87 7.95 -0.69
C PRO A 105 -5.76 6.92 -0.76
N ARG A 106 -5.83 5.95 0.15
CA ARG A 106 -5.09 4.69 -0.02
C ARG A 106 -5.87 3.83 -1.00
N VAL A 107 -5.16 3.21 -1.94
CA VAL A 107 -5.74 2.42 -3.02
C VAL A 107 -5.34 0.97 -2.83
N PHE A 108 -6.32 0.10 -2.67
CA PHE A 108 -6.14 -1.35 -2.74
C PHE A 108 -6.46 -1.82 -4.15
N ILE A 109 -5.60 -2.67 -4.72
CA ILE A 109 -5.76 -3.28 -6.03
C ILE A 109 -5.81 -4.79 -5.82
N PHE A 110 -6.85 -5.44 -6.32
CA PHE A 110 -7.13 -6.85 -6.09
C PHE A 110 -6.80 -7.66 -7.34
N ASN A 111 -5.99 -8.69 -7.17
CA ASN A 111 -5.74 -9.69 -8.20
C ASN A 111 -5.75 -11.10 -7.59
N ASP A 112 -6.91 -11.74 -7.67
CA ASP A 112 -7.25 -12.98 -6.97
C ASP A 112 -6.91 -12.91 -5.47
N ASN A 113 -5.96 -13.71 -5.00
CA ASN A 113 -5.52 -13.75 -3.61
C ASN A 113 -4.42 -12.72 -3.29
N LEU A 114 -3.94 -11.93 -4.25
CA LEU A 114 -3.00 -10.84 -3.98
C LEU A 114 -3.73 -9.50 -3.89
N ILE A 115 -3.47 -8.78 -2.80
CA ILE A 115 -3.89 -7.39 -2.63
C ILE A 115 -2.64 -6.52 -2.62
N LEU A 116 -2.60 -5.54 -3.51
CA LEU A 116 -1.56 -4.52 -3.57
C LEU A 116 -2.13 -3.24 -2.93
N ALA A 117 -1.35 -2.56 -2.09
CA ALA A 117 -1.76 -1.31 -1.48
C ALA A 117 -0.72 -0.21 -1.72
N ILE A 118 -1.21 0.96 -2.11
CA ILE A 118 -0.40 2.16 -2.38
C ILE A 118 -1.07 3.40 -1.79
N THR A 119 -0.28 4.44 -1.52
CA THR A 119 -0.79 5.79 -1.26
C THR A 119 -0.37 6.73 -2.39
N THR A 120 -1.24 7.67 -2.75
CA THR A 120 -0.94 8.64 -3.82
C THR A 120 -0.05 9.77 -3.34
N SER A 121 0.06 10.01 -2.04
CA SER A 121 0.90 11.05 -1.44
C SER A 121 1.46 10.64 -0.07
N GLY A 122 2.28 11.52 0.52
CA GLY A 122 2.93 11.30 1.81
C GLY A 122 4.22 10.48 1.73
N GLU A 123 4.80 10.21 2.90
CA GLU A 123 6.08 9.50 3.05
C GLU A 123 6.05 8.07 2.47
N ALA A 124 4.87 7.44 2.46
CA ALA A 124 4.65 6.12 1.92
C ALA A 124 4.34 6.09 0.40
N SER A 125 4.33 7.23 -0.29
CA SER A 125 3.99 7.32 -1.73
C SER A 125 5.01 6.65 -2.67
N ASN A 126 6.07 6.08 -2.12
CA ASN A 126 7.05 5.27 -2.81
C ASN A 126 7.03 3.79 -2.39
N LEU A 127 6.05 3.39 -1.60
CA LEU A 127 5.92 2.05 -1.08
C LEU A 127 4.80 1.32 -1.81
N LEU A 128 5.03 0.03 -2.03
CA LEU A 128 4.03 -0.93 -2.45
C LEU A 128 3.92 -1.97 -1.34
N GLU A 129 2.82 -1.97 -0.61
CA GLU A 129 2.49 -3.05 0.30
C GLU A 129 1.82 -4.19 -0.45
N LEU A 130 2.18 -5.42 -0.11
CA LEU A 130 1.65 -6.63 -0.69
C LEU A 130 1.06 -7.51 0.41
N SER A 131 -0.12 -8.04 0.15
CA SER A 131 -0.85 -8.92 1.05
C SER A 131 -1.37 -10.11 0.26
N GLN A 132 -0.69 -11.24 0.34
CA GLN A 132 -1.12 -12.49 -0.30
C GLN A 132 -1.98 -13.30 0.68
N MET A 133 -3.27 -13.39 0.37
CA MET A 133 -4.28 -14.07 1.18
C MET A 133 -4.08 -15.59 1.13
N TYR A 134 -4.02 -16.23 2.30
CA TYR A 134 -4.17 -17.68 2.44
C TYR A 134 -5.62 -18.06 2.75
N THR A 135 -6.29 -17.18 3.48
CA THR A 135 -7.73 -17.23 3.79
C THR A 135 -8.28 -15.81 3.80
N ASP A 136 -9.58 -15.64 3.92
CA ASP A 136 -10.21 -14.31 4.06
C ASP A 136 -9.73 -13.51 5.29
N ARG A 137 -9.02 -14.17 6.22
CA ARG A 137 -8.57 -13.58 7.49
C ARG A 137 -7.06 -13.48 7.65
N ASN A 138 -6.29 -14.31 6.96
CA ASN A 138 -4.83 -14.36 7.14
C ASN A 138 -4.13 -14.15 5.81
N SER A 139 -3.08 -13.34 5.86
CA SER A 139 -2.29 -13.00 4.69
C SER A 139 -0.82 -12.92 5.00
N LEU A 140 -0.01 -13.33 4.05
CA LEU A 140 1.43 -13.11 4.00
C LEU A 140 1.71 -11.65 3.60
N LYS A 141 2.60 -10.99 4.34
CA LYS A 141 2.92 -9.55 4.19
C LYS A 141 4.29 -9.35 3.56
N SER A 142 4.40 -8.34 2.72
CA SER A 142 5.64 -7.89 2.11
C SER A 142 5.53 -6.40 1.74
N GLU A 143 6.63 -5.67 1.68
CA GLU A 143 6.64 -4.28 1.22
C GLU A 143 7.83 -4.04 0.29
N LEU A 144 7.64 -3.28 -0.79
CA LEU A 144 8.70 -2.89 -1.72
C LEU A 144 8.81 -1.37 -1.79
N LYS A 145 10.04 -0.85 -1.88
CA LYS A 145 10.33 0.58 -2.03
C LYS A 145 10.77 0.91 -3.45
N PHE A 146 10.18 1.95 -4.02
CA PHE A 146 10.48 2.47 -5.35
C PHE A 146 11.30 3.78 -5.27
N PRO A 147 12.09 4.12 -6.30
CA PRO A 147 12.33 3.33 -7.52
C PRO A 147 13.17 2.08 -7.25
N ILE A 148 12.91 1.02 -8.01
CA ILE A 148 13.72 -0.20 -8.00
C ILE A 148 14.77 -0.07 -9.09
N LEU A 149 16.05 -0.07 -8.70
CA LEU A 149 17.18 0.26 -9.58
C LEU A 149 17.78 -0.96 -10.29
N HIS A 150 17.58 -2.16 -9.74
CA HIS A 150 18.14 -3.41 -10.23
C HIS A 150 17.15 -4.55 -9.98
N ASN A 151 17.45 -5.74 -10.51
CA ASN A 151 16.64 -6.91 -10.23
C ASN A 151 16.72 -7.28 -8.75
N ILE A 152 15.57 -7.61 -8.17
CA ILE A 152 15.42 -7.96 -6.76
C ILE A 152 15.13 -9.46 -6.63
N ASN A 153 15.43 -10.02 -5.46
CA ASN A 153 15.08 -11.39 -5.15
C ASN A 153 13.71 -11.47 -4.45
N TYR A 154 13.17 -12.68 -4.33
CA TYR A 154 11.88 -12.90 -3.65
C TYR A 154 11.89 -12.50 -2.16
N GLN A 155 13.06 -12.48 -1.52
CA GLN A 155 13.23 -12.11 -0.13
C GLN A 155 13.14 -10.58 0.10
N THR A 156 13.40 -9.77 -0.92
CA THR A 156 13.64 -8.33 -0.80
C THR A 156 12.52 -7.58 -0.08
N GLY A 157 11.27 -7.93 -0.37
CA GLY A 157 10.13 -7.25 0.27
C GLY A 157 9.83 -7.73 1.69
N TYR A 158 10.23 -8.95 2.03
CA TYR A 158 10.11 -9.50 3.38
C TYR A 158 11.18 -8.88 4.30
N ASP A 159 12.43 -8.79 3.82
CA ASP A 159 13.52 -8.15 4.54
C ASP A 159 13.20 -6.69 4.91
N ARG A 160 12.51 -5.98 4.01
CA ARG A 160 12.14 -4.58 4.20
C ARG A 160 11.25 -4.35 5.42
N ILE A 161 10.32 -5.26 5.69
CA ILE A 161 9.37 -5.13 6.81
C ILE A 161 9.91 -5.77 8.09
N ASN A 162 10.96 -6.57 8.02
CA ASN A 162 11.49 -7.32 9.14
C ASN A 162 12.28 -6.42 10.11
N LEU A 163 11.86 -6.38 11.39
CA LEU A 163 12.55 -5.68 12.48
C LEU A 163 13.22 -6.65 13.47
N GLY A 164 13.44 -7.90 13.05
CA GLY A 164 14.04 -8.98 13.81
C GLY A 164 13.01 -9.86 14.53
N ASN A 165 12.28 -9.30 15.50
CA ASN A 165 11.31 -10.04 16.30
C ASN A 165 9.84 -9.69 15.98
N LYS A 166 9.62 -8.75 15.07
CA LYS A 166 8.31 -8.28 14.60
C LYS A 166 8.47 -7.60 13.25
N THR A 167 7.39 -7.21 12.61
CA THR A 167 7.45 -6.36 11.40
C THR A 167 7.07 -4.91 11.65
N THR A 168 7.31 -4.05 10.66
CA THR A 168 6.71 -2.70 10.60
C THR A 168 5.17 -2.73 10.57
N CYS A 169 4.56 -3.86 10.20
CA CYS A 169 3.11 -4.04 10.15
C CYS A 169 2.50 -4.45 11.50
N SER A 170 3.32 -4.92 12.47
CA SER A 170 2.87 -5.49 13.75
C SER A 170 2.03 -4.54 14.60
N ASP A 171 2.24 -3.23 14.41
CA ASP A 171 1.57 -2.20 15.21
C ASP A 171 0.15 -1.93 14.71
N CYS A 172 -0.19 -2.39 13.49
CA CYS A 172 -1.53 -2.26 12.90
C CYS A 172 -2.28 -3.59 12.79
N HIS A 173 -1.55 -4.69 12.61
CA HIS A 173 -2.13 -6.02 12.38
C HIS A 173 -1.87 -6.95 13.57
N SER A 174 -2.93 -7.60 14.05
CA SER A 174 -2.84 -8.59 15.12
C SER A 174 -2.49 -9.99 14.59
N ASN A 175 -2.09 -10.88 15.51
CA ASN A 175 -1.74 -12.28 15.24
C ASN A 175 -0.59 -12.47 14.24
N GLU A 176 0.42 -11.60 14.31
CA GLU A 176 1.63 -11.75 13.51
C GLU A 176 2.39 -13.05 13.87
N LYS A 177 2.77 -13.82 12.86
CA LYS A 177 3.52 -15.07 12.99
C LYS A 177 4.53 -15.20 11.86
N ILE A 178 5.70 -15.75 12.18
CA ILE A 178 6.66 -16.15 11.15
C ILE A 178 6.05 -17.30 10.33
N ASP A 179 6.23 -17.25 9.02
CA ASP A 179 5.89 -18.31 8.09
C ASP A 179 7.16 -19.01 7.60
N ASP A 180 7.59 -20.01 8.38
CA ASP A 180 8.81 -20.79 8.11
C ASP A 180 8.73 -21.62 6.81
N SER A 181 7.54 -21.70 6.19
CA SER A 181 7.34 -22.49 4.96
C SER A 181 7.82 -21.77 3.69
N ILE A 182 7.97 -20.45 3.73
CA ILE A 182 8.35 -19.65 2.56
C ILE A 182 9.84 -19.31 2.60
N PHE A 183 10.34 -18.85 3.75
CA PHE A 183 11.76 -18.59 3.98
C PHE A 183 12.10 -18.95 5.42
N GLU A 184 13.26 -19.58 5.64
CA GLU A 184 13.65 -20.11 6.97
C GLU A 184 13.59 -19.05 8.08
N ASN A 185 13.70 -17.75 7.74
CA ASN A 185 13.38 -16.63 8.62
C ASN A 185 13.09 -15.38 7.77
N GLY A 186 11.93 -14.74 7.94
CA GLY A 186 11.69 -13.37 7.44
C GLY A 186 10.35 -13.14 6.75
N ALA A 187 9.63 -14.18 6.38
CA ALA A 187 8.25 -14.08 5.93
C ALA A 187 7.29 -14.02 7.13
N TYR A 188 6.34 -13.09 7.12
CA TYR A 188 5.38 -12.91 8.21
C TYR A 188 3.95 -12.95 7.70
N THR A 189 3.12 -13.70 8.40
CA THR A 189 1.66 -13.71 8.22
C THR A 189 1.02 -12.92 9.34
N SER A 190 -0.08 -12.24 9.05
CA SER A 190 -0.88 -11.56 10.06
C SER A 190 -2.34 -11.47 9.62
N THR A 191 -3.20 -11.05 10.55
CA THR A 191 -4.62 -10.85 10.28
C THR A 191 -4.80 -9.79 9.18
N ALA A 192 -5.44 -10.16 8.07
CA ALA A 192 -5.85 -9.23 7.03
C ALA A 192 -6.94 -8.30 7.58
N LEU A 193 -6.81 -6.99 7.33
CA LEU A 193 -7.76 -6.00 7.80
C LEU A 193 -8.37 -5.26 6.60
N LYS A 194 -9.69 -5.09 6.61
CA LYS A 194 -10.38 -4.18 5.71
C LYS A 194 -10.53 -2.80 6.36
N PRO A 195 -10.49 -1.71 5.59
CA PRO A 195 -10.62 -0.37 6.12
C PRO A 195 -12.01 -0.11 6.70
N GLU A 196 -12.11 0.88 7.59
CA GLU A 196 -13.38 1.30 8.20
C GLU A 196 -14.28 2.10 7.26
N SER A 197 -13.67 2.92 6.42
CA SER A 197 -14.33 3.82 5.48
C SER A 197 -13.81 3.62 4.06
N THR A 198 -14.71 3.66 3.09
CA THR A 198 -14.38 3.61 1.67
C THR A 198 -14.63 4.97 1.01
N MET A 199 -14.02 5.19 -0.15
CA MET A 199 -14.26 6.32 -1.03
C MET A 199 -14.87 5.79 -2.34
N PRO A 200 -15.99 6.35 -2.82
CA PRO A 200 -16.53 5.98 -4.13
C PRO A 200 -15.54 6.28 -5.26
N LEU A 201 -15.45 5.40 -6.26
CA LEU A 201 -14.58 5.59 -7.42
C LEU A 201 -14.87 6.90 -8.17
N SER A 202 -16.13 7.33 -8.22
CA SER A 202 -16.54 8.59 -8.85
C SER A 202 -15.89 9.83 -8.22
N THR A 203 -15.62 9.81 -6.91
CA THR A 203 -14.90 10.88 -6.22
C THR A 203 -13.43 10.90 -6.64
N PHE A 204 -12.81 9.72 -6.75
CA PHE A 204 -11.41 9.60 -7.15
C PHE A 204 -11.16 10.00 -8.61
N ILE A 205 -12.12 9.74 -9.50
CA ILE A 205 -12.08 10.21 -10.89
C ILE A 205 -11.97 11.75 -10.97
N GLN A 206 -12.53 12.49 -10.00
CA GLN A 206 -12.37 13.96 -9.98
C GLN A 206 -10.91 14.37 -9.73
N GLU A 207 -10.16 13.63 -8.92
CA GLU A 207 -8.74 13.88 -8.70
C GLU A 207 -7.91 13.65 -9.96
N PHE A 208 -8.29 12.66 -10.77
CA PHE A 208 -7.66 12.45 -12.08
C PHE A 208 -7.89 13.62 -13.03
N TYR A 209 -9.12 14.14 -13.13
CA TYR A 209 -9.38 15.32 -13.97
C TYR A 209 -8.59 16.54 -13.49
N LYS A 210 -8.43 16.74 -12.17
CA LYS A 210 -7.57 17.81 -11.65
C LYS A 210 -6.12 17.63 -12.11
N CYS A 211 -5.59 16.40 -12.04
CA CYS A 211 -4.24 16.09 -12.50
C CYS A 211 -4.04 16.34 -14.00
N GLN A 212 -5.03 16.03 -14.84
CA GLN A 212 -4.97 16.29 -16.29
C GLN A 212 -4.90 17.78 -16.63
N LEU A 213 -5.44 18.65 -15.77
CA LEU A 213 -5.44 20.10 -15.97
C LEU A 213 -4.14 20.76 -15.49
N MET A 214 -3.23 20.02 -14.85
CA MET A 214 -1.96 20.55 -14.38
C MET A 214 -0.95 20.69 -15.52
N VAL A 215 -0.28 21.85 -15.59
CA VAL A 215 0.77 22.12 -16.59
C VAL A 215 1.99 21.22 -16.38
N ASN A 216 2.35 20.99 -15.12
CA ASN A 216 3.39 20.06 -14.71
C ASN A 216 2.78 19.09 -13.71
N THR A 217 2.94 17.79 -13.94
CA THR A 217 2.43 16.77 -13.02
C THR A 217 3.44 16.58 -11.88
N ASP A 218 2.91 16.37 -10.68
CA ASP A 218 3.70 15.90 -9.56
C ASP A 218 3.60 14.36 -9.44
N ARG A 219 4.37 13.80 -8.52
CA ARG A 219 4.38 12.35 -8.25
C ARG A 219 2.98 11.79 -7.92
N ARG A 220 2.14 12.57 -7.23
CA ARG A 220 0.77 12.16 -6.87
C ARG A 220 -0.04 11.99 -8.14
N CYS A 221 0.01 12.97 -9.03
CA CYS A 221 -0.69 12.94 -10.30
C CYS A 221 -0.16 11.88 -11.25
N ASP A 222 1.16 11.63 -11.31
CA ASP A 222 1.71 10.54 -12.12
C ASP A 222 1.15 9.17 -11.71
N LEU A 223 1.00 8.93 -10.40
CA LEU A 223 0.44 7.69 -9.87
C LEU A 223 -1.08 7.60 -10.10
N ILE A 224 -1.83 8.68 -9.89
CA ILE A 224 -3.27 8.74 -10.19
C ILE A 224 -3.54 8.49 -11.68
N MET A 225 -2.78 9.13 -12.56
CA MET A 225 -2.88 8.91 -14.01
C MET A 225 -2.51 7.48 -14.40
N SER A 226 -1.53 6.87 -13.72
CA SER A 226 -1.17 5.47 -13.93
C SER A 226 -2.26 4.51 -13.48
N LEU A 227 -3.00 4.83 -12.42
CA LEU A 227 -4.18 4.07 -11.99
C LEU A 227 -5.33 4.17 -12.99
N LEU A 228 -5.60 5.35 -13.56
CA LEU A 228 -6.74 5.59 -14.44
C LEU A 228 -6.41 5.52 -15.94
N ASN A 229 -5.25 4.96 -16.31
CA ASN A 229 -4.85 4.80 -17.70
C ASN A 229 -5.92 4.03 -18.50
N ASN A 230 -6.63 4.72 -19.39
CA ASN A 230 -7.78 4.25 -20.18
C ASN A 230 -9.08 3.92 -19.40
N SER A 231 -9.24 4.39 -18.16
CA SER A 231 -10.48 4.32 -17.37
C SER A 231 -11.00 2.92 -16.99
N ASP A 232 -10.20 1.87 -17.17
CA ASP A 232 -10.61 0.49 -16.82
C ASP A 232 -10.36 0.18 -15.33
N LEU A 233 -11.12 0.85 -14.45
CA LEU A 233 -11.20 0.55 -13.02
C LEU A 233 -12.55 -0.06 -12.67
N GLU A 234 -12.53 -1.13 -11.89
CA GLU A 234 -13.72 -1.79 -11.35
C GLU A 234 -13.71 -1.64 -9.82
N GLU A 235 -14.76 -1.08 -9.24
CA GLU A 235 -14.89 -0.98 -7.78
C GLU A 235 -15.28 -2.35 -7.21
N VAL A 236 -14.47 -2.86 -6.27
CA VAL A 236 -14.70 -4.14 -5.59
C VAL A 236 -14.57 -3.98 -4.09
N ASP A 237 -15.15 -4.91 -3.34
CA ASP A 237 -14.99 -4.99 -1.88
C ASP A 237 -13.93 -6.02 -1.46
N PHE A 238 -13.44 -5.87 -0.22
CA PHE A 238 -12.65 -6.89 0.44
C PHE A 238 -13.45 -8.19 0.60
N PRO A 239 -12.78 -9.36 0.72
CA PRO A 239 -13.46 -10.61 1.04
C PRO A 239 -14.39 -10.45 2.26
N GLU A 240 -15.57 -11.08 2.18
CA GLU A 240 -16.68 -10.85 3.12
C GLU A 240 -16.24 -10.99 4.59
N ASN A 241 -15.41 -12.01 4.86
CA ASN A 241 -14.95 -12.36 6.20
C ASN A 241 -13.69 -11.64 6.65
N THR A 242 -13.17 -10.70 5.86
CA THR A 242 -12.02 -9.88 6.27
C THR A 242 -12.48 -8.93 7.39
N PRO A 243 -11.89 -9.03 8.60
CA PRO A 243 -12.28 -8.20 9.74
C PRO A 243 -11.83 -6.75 9.55
N LYS A 244 -12.55 -5.83 10.21
CA LYS A 244 -12.05 -4.48 10.46
C LYS A 244 -11.14 -4.49 11.69
N TRP A 245 -10.38 -3.42 11.90
CA TRP A 245 -9.48 -3.32 13.06
C TRP A 245 -10.22 -3.48 14.39
N ILE A 246 -11.40 -2.86 14.52
CA ILE A 246 -12.22 -2.95 15.75
C ILE A 246 -12.64 -4.39 16.07
N ASP A 247 -12.86 -5.21 15.05
CA ASP A 247 -13.26 -6.61 15.19
C ASP A 247 -12.14 -7.49 15.78
N THR A 248 -10.90 -7.00 15.79
CA THR A 248 -9.72 -7.74 16.27
C THR A 248 -9.32 -7.42 17.71
N ILE A 249 -9.93 -6.40 18.33
CA ILE A 249 -9.64 -5.96 19.71
C ILE A 249 -10.67 -6.52 20.68
N ALA A 250 -11.81 -6.98 20.17
CA ALA A 250 -12.92 -7.48 20.96
C ALA A 250 -12.73 -8.94 21.40
N PHE A 251 -11.61 -9.28 22.07
CA PHE A 251 -11.44 -10.52 22.84
C PHE A 251 -10.45 -10.33 24.00
#